data_AF-A0A848DJ18-F1
#
_entry.id   AF-A0A848DJ18-F1
#
_cell.length_a   1.000
_cell.length_b   1.000
_cell.length_c   1.000
_cell.angle_alpha   90.00
_cell.angle_beta   90.00
_cell.angle_gamma   90.00
#
_symmetry.space_group_name_H-M   'P 1'
#
loop_
_entity.id
_entity.type
_entity.pdbx_description
1 polymer ?
#
loop_
_entity_poly.entity_id
_entity_poly.type
_entity_poly.pdbx_seq_one_letter_code
_entity_poly.pdbx_strand_id
1 'polypeptide(L)' 'MVGTSTGFTKERAPCGKRVDGSRYHEADGSGMVCDDVHYACGCRRILHQFHDGSCRTRVIRHDGRVLLNELSAEHAE' A
#
# COMPACT_ATOMS: atom_id res chain seq x y z
N MET A 1 6.50 4.16 17.41
CA MET A 1 6.18 3.69 16.06
C MET A 1 6.99 2.42 15.76
N VAL A 2 6.33 1.30 15.47
CA VAL A 2 6.96 0.02 15.11
C VAL A 2 6.42 -0.41 13.74
N GLY A 3 7.29 -0.42 12.75
CA GLY A 3 6.99 -0.99 11.44
C GLY A 3 7.19 -2.50 11.44
N THR A 4 6.17 -3.24 11.05
CA THR A 4 6.26 -4.69 10.82
C THR A 4 6.45 -4.92 9.33
N SER A 5 7.55 -5.59 8.95
CA SER A 5 7.75 -6.04 7.58
C SER A 5 7.59 -7.55 7.49
N THR A 6 6.61 -7.98 6.70
CA THR A 6 6.29 -9.39 6.50
C THR A 6 6.54 -9.78 5.05
N GLY A 7 7.39 -10.77 4.82
CA GLY A 7 7.58 -11.37 3.51
C GLY A 7 6.40 -12.24 3.10
N PHE A 8 6.04 -12.24 1.82
CA PHE A 8 5.04 -13.14 1.26
C PHE A 8 5.54 -13.78 -0.04
N THR A 9 4.93 -14.92 -0.40
CA THR A 9 5.28 -15.67 -1.61
C THR A 9 4.06 -15.90 -2.49
N LYS A 10 4.26 -15.91 -3.82
CA LYS A 10 3.22 -16.26 -4.83
C LYS A 10 1.95 -15.38 -4.81
N GLU A 11 2.06 -14.13 -4.39
CA GLU A 11 0.94 -13.18 -4.44
C GLU A 11 0.80 -12.58 -5.85
N ARG A 12 -0.44 -12.23 -6.23
CA ARG A 12 -0.73 -11.67 -7.55
C ARG A 12 -0.44 -10.17 -7.56
N ALA A 13 0.63 -9.79 -8.24
CA ALA A 13 0.97 -8.40 -8.48
C ALA A 13 -0.06 -7.72 -9.40
N PRO A 14 -0.18 -6.38 -9.36
CA PRO A 14 -1.07 -5.63 -10.24
C PRO A 14 -0.70 -5.71 -11.74
N CYS A 15 0.48 -6.25 -12.08
CA CYS A 15 0.83 -6.61 -13.46
C CYS A 15 0.24 -7.95 -13.92
N GLY A 16 -0.43 -8.70 -13.03
CA GLY A 16 -1.01 -10.02 -13.29
C GLY A 16 -0.08 -11.19 -12.98
N LYS A 17 1.22 -10.95 -12.75
CA LYS A 17 2.21 -12.00 -12.42
C LYS A 17 2.10 -12.41 -10.95
N ARG A 18 2.31 -13.69 -10.66
CA ARG A 18 2.47 -14.17 -9.27
C ARG A 18 3.93 -14.09 -8.88
N VAL A 19 4.24 -13.30 -7.87
CA VAL A 19 5.61 -13.08 -7.40
C VAL A 19 5.66 -13.01 -5.89
N ASP A 20 6.86 -13.16 -5.37
CA ASP A 20 7.16 -12.93 -3.97
C ASP A 20 7.25 -11.42 -3.69
N GLY A 21 7.30 -11.05 -2.42
CA GLY A 21 7.38 -9.65 -2.05
C GLY A 21 7.45 -9.45 -0.55
N SER A 22 7.31 -8.20 -0.14
CA SER A 22 7.30 -7.78 1.25
C SER A 22 6.17 -6.77 1.47
N ARG A 23 5.49 -6.91 2.59
CA ARG A 23 4.46 -5.98 3.05
C ARG A 23 5.00 -5.30 4.30
N TYR A 24 5.17 -4.01 4.22
CA TYR A 24 5.44 -3.14 5.34
C TYR A 24 4.12 -2.62 5.90
N HIS A 25 3.92 -2.76 7.19
CA HIS A 25 2.75 -2.25 7.89
C HIS A 25 3.21 -1.51 9.14
N GLU A 26 2.79 -0.27 9.28
CA GLU A 26 3.11 0.59 10.40
C GLU A 26 1.84 1.30 10.85
N ALA A 27 1.65 1.39 12.17
CA ALA A 27 0.57 2.17 12.75
C ALA A 27 1.11 2.94 13.94
N ASP A 28 0.71 4.20 14.08
CA ASP A 28 1.14 5.03 15.21
C ASP A 28 0.20 4.93 16.42
N GLY A 29 -0.89 4.16 16.30
CA GLY A 29 -1.91 4.02 17.36
C GLY A 29 -2.81 5.24 17.54
N SER A 30 -2.50 6.37 16.91
CA SER A 30 -3.31 7.59 16.94
C SER A 30 -4.15 7.84 15.67
N GLY A 31 -4.32 6.83 14.81
CA GLY A 31 -5.16 6.89 13.60
C GLY A 31 -4.40 7.02 12.28
N MET A 32 -3.07 7.12 12.32
CA MET A 32 -2.23 6.98 11.12
C MET A 32 -1.82 5.53 10.92
N VAL A 33 -2.02 5.03 9.71
CA VAL A 33 -1.61 3.68 9.28
C VAL A 33 -0.92 3.76 7.92
N CYS A 34 0.25 3.16 7.80
CA CYS A 34 0.99 3.02 6.55
C CYS A 34 1.09 1.55 6.18
N ASP A 35 0.53 1.17 5.04
CA ASP A 35 0.60 -0.17 4.48
C ASP A 35 1.20 -0.11 3.07
N ASP A 36 2.44 -0.58 2.96
CA ASP A 36 3.25 -0.51 1.74
C ASP A 36 3.64 -1.93 1.31
N VAL A 37 3.14 -2.36 0.15
CA VAL A 37 3.41 -3.67 -0.43
C VAL A 37 4.37 -3.51 -1.60
N HIS A 38 5.52 -4.16 -1.52
CA HIS A 38 6.52 -4.24 -2.57
C HIS A 38 6.58 -5.66 -3.15
N TYR A 39 6.28 -5.75 -4.45
CA TYR A 39 6.35 -6.99 -5.20
C TYR A 39 7.73 -7.13 -5.86
N ALA A 40 8.29 -8.34 -5.87
CA ALA A 40 9.61 -8.63 -6.45
C ALA A 40 9.69 -8.32 -7.96
N CYS A 41 8.55 -8.26 -8.66
CA CYS A 41 8.51 -7.82 -10.05
C CYS A 41 8.73 -6.31 -10.25
N GLY A 42 8.78 -5.53 -9.17
CA GLY A 42 8.88 -4.06 -9.15
C GLY A 42 7.54 -3.33 -8.98
N CYS A 43 6.42 -4.04 -8.89
CA CYS A 43 5.14 -3.40 -8.59
C CYS A 43 5.10 -2.96 -7.12
N ARG A 44 4.32 -1.93 -6.83
CA ARG A 44 4.08 -1.46 -5.46
C ARG A 44 2.63 -1.05 -5.25
N ARG A 45 2.14 -1.29 -4.04
CA ARG A 45 0.84 -0.80 -3.57
C ARG A 45 1.09 -0.06 -2.26
N ILE A 46 0.51 1.13 -2.15
CA ILE A 46 0.70 2.04 -1.04
C ILE A 46 -0.70 2.39 -0.54
N LEU A 47 -0.96 2.18 0.73
CA LEU A 47 -2.19 2.56 1.39
C LEU A 47 -1.84 3.29 2.68
N HIS A 48 -2.12 4.59 2.71
CA HIS A 48 -1.87 5.42 3.88
C HIS A 48 -3.21 5.94 4.39
N GLN A 49 -3.50 5.68 5.65
CA GLN A 49 -4.59 6.27 6.40
C GLN A 49 -4.03 7.39 7.26
N PHE A 50 -4.70 8.53 7.23
CA PHE A 50 -4.33 9.74 7.96
C PHE A 50 -5.21 9.91 9.20
N HIS A 51 -4.75 10.75 10.13
CA HIS A 51 -5.45 11.04 11.39
C HIS A 51 -6.85 11.64 11.19
N ASP A 52 -7.06 12.34 10.08
CA ASP A 52 -8.37 12.91 9.71
C ASP A 52 -9.34 11.87 9.12
N GLY A 53 -8.96 10.59 9.08
CA GLY A 53 -9.77 9.50 8.52
C GLY A 53 -9.58 9.32 7.01
N SER A 54 -8.98 10.29 6.32
CA SER A 54 -8.67 10.15 4.89
C SER A 54 -7.80 8.93 4.62
N CYS A 55 -8.11 8.25 3.52
CA CYS A 55 -7.38 7.09 3.04
C CYS A 55 -6.84 7.36 1.64
N ARG A 56 -5.52 7.31 1.48
CA ARG A 56 -4.85 7.40 0.18
C ARG A 56 -4.43 6.02 -0.27
N THR A 57 -4.95 5.59 -1.41
CA THR A 57 -4.57 4.33 -2.05
C THR A 57 -3.87 4.60 -3.37
N ARG A 58 -2.67 4.03 -3.55
CA ARG A 58 -1.90 4.13 -4.78
C ARG A 58 -1.39 2.77 -5.23
N VAL A 59 -1.62 2.41 -6.48
CA VAL A 59 -1.13 1.17 -7.10
C VAL A 59 -0.26 1.54 -8.28
N ILE A 60 0.98 1.08 -8.27
CA ILE A 60 2.00 1.45 -9.25
C ILE A 60 2.60 0.16 -9.80
N ARG A 61 2.56 0.02 -11.13
CA ARG A 61 3.19 -1.09 -11.81
C ARG A 61 4.70 -0.90 -11.85
N HIS A 62 5.41 -2.01 -11.99
CA HIS A 62 6.85 -2.06 -12.27
C HIS A 62 7.33 -1.27 -13.50
N ASP A 63 6.40 -0.90 -14.38
CA ASP A 63 6.63 -0.06 -15.56
C ASP A 63 6.58 1.45 -15.21
N GLY A 64 6.43 1.80 -13.93
CA GLY A 64 6.24 3.17 -13.46
C GLY A 64 4.81 3.70 -13.61
N ARG A 65 3.97 3.02 -14.40
CA ARG A 65 2.56 3.38 -14.59
C ARG A 65 1.76 3.27 -13.30
N VAL A 66 1.13 4.38 -12.91
CA VAL A 66 0.16 4.43 -11.81
C VAL A 66 -1.17 3.89 -12.33
N LEU A 67 -1.65 2.79 -11.76
CA LEU A 67 -2.95 2.21 -12.10
C LEU A 67 -4.08 2.81 -11.26
N LEU A 68 -3.79 3.10 -10.00
CA LEU A 68 -4.74 3.66 -9.06
C LEU A 68 -4.03 4.75 -8.26
N ASN A 69 -4.67 5.90 -8.11
CA ASN A 69 -4.26 6.97 -7.22
C ASN A 69 -5.52 7.66 -6.74
N GLU A 70 -6.04 7.14 -5.65
CA GLU A 70 -7.27 7.60 -5.03
C GLU A 70 -6.93 8.20 -3.66
N LEU A 71 -7.61 9.30 -3.34
CA LEU A 71 -7.64 9.87 -2.02
C LEU A 71 -9.12 9.93 -1.63
N SER A 72 -9.53 9.00 -0.78
CA SER A 72 -10.85 9.03 -0.17
C SER A 72 -10.75 9.85 1.09
N ALA A 73 -11.10 11.13 1.00
CA ALA A 73 -11.33 11.95 2.17
C ALA A 73 -12.81 11.82 2.53
N GLU A 74 -13.13 11.16 3.64
CA GLU A 74 -14.48 11.24 4.19
C GLU A 74 -14.65 12.64 4.79
N HIS A 75 -15.03 13.60 3.94
CA HIS A 75 -15.53 14.88 4.40
C HIS A 75 -16.98 14.63 4.84
N ALA A 76 -17.17 14.35 6.13
CA ALA A 76 -18.48 14.38 6.74
C ALA A 76 -18.98 15.83 6.68
N GLU A 77 -19.91 16.09 5.76
CA GLU A 77 -20.74 17.29 5.73
C GLU A 77 -21.74 17.35 6.90
#